data_AF-A0A926U6D5-F1
#
_entry.id   AF-A0A926U6D5-F1
#
_cell.length_a   1.000
_cell.length_b   1.000
_cell.length_c   1.000
_cell.angle_alpha   90.00
_cell.angle_beta   90.00
_cell.angle_gamma   90.00
#
_symmetry.space_group_name_H-M   'P 1'
#
loop_
_entity.id
_entity.type
_entity.pdbx_description
1 polymer ?
#
loop_
_entity_poly.entity_id
_entity_poly.type
_entity_poly.pdbx_seq_one_letter_code
_entity_poly.pdbx_strand_id
1 'polypeptide(L)'
;MSPTLRLALWDHIVRSLNLAAPLKLILLVIANYIEPNGDLSRIPLNLLSRDSNLETSELHLLLLSLEARDLVRKVTVHPEGGGPTVSLYSLSPSLLRTVQKPK
;
A
#
# COMPACT_ATOMS: atom_id res chain seq x y z
N MET A 1 -2.07 -17.51 10.42
CA MET A 1 -0.92 -16.62 10.74
C MET A 1 -1.42 -15.46 11.59
N SER A 2 -0.80 -15.16 12.74
CA SER A 2 -1.29 -14.06 13.60
C SER A 2 -1.05 -12.68 12.98
N PRO A 3 -1.84 -11.63 13.31
CA PRO A 3 -1.62 -10.26 12.82
C PRO A 3 -0.21 -9.73 13.10
N THR A 4 0.34 -10.03 14.27
CA THR A 4 1.69 -9.65 14.69
C THR A 4 2.77 -10.30 13.81
N LEU A 5 2.61 -11.58 13.46
CA LEU A 5 3.54 -12.28 12.59
C LEU A 5 3.49 -11.73 11.15
N ARG A 6 2.30 -11.32 10.69
CA ARG A 6 2.08 -10.66 9.39
C ARG A 6 2.79 -9.32 9.31
N LEU A 7 2.63 -8.50 10.35
CA LEU A 7 3.31 -7.22 10.48
C LEU A 7 4.84 -7.38 10.53
N ALA A 8 5.34 -8.34 11.31
CA ALA A 8 6.78 -8.61 11.41
C ALA A 8 7.38 -9.05 10.06
N LEU A 9 6.65 -9.88 9.29
CA LEU A 9 7.06 -10.30 7.95
C LEU A 9 7.13 -9.10 6.99
N TRP A 10 6.11 -8.24 7.01
CA TRP A 10 6.09 -7.04 6.18
C TRP A 10 7.16 -6.03 6.57
N ASP A 11 7.42 -5.83 7.86
CA ASP A 11 8.52 -4.98 8.34
C ASP A 11 9.87 -5.49 7.82
N HIS A 12 10.12 -6.80 7.87
CA HIS A 12 11.35 -7.40 7.33
C HIS A 12 11.50 -7.16 5.82
N ILE A 13 10.44 -7.41 5.04
CA ILE A 13 10.46 -7.23 3.58
C ILE A 13 10.64 -5.76 3.23
N VAL A 14 9.89 -4.85 3.84
CA VAL A 14 10.01 -3.41 3.60
C VAL A 14 11.38 -2.87 4.02
N ARG A 15 11.98 -3.38 5.10
CA ARG A 15 13.35 -3.03 5.49
C ARG A 15 14.37 -3.42 4.44
N SER A 16 14.20 -4.58 3.79
CA SER A 16 15.09 -5.07 2.73
C SER A 16 15.04 -4.24 1.45
N LEU A 17 13.98 -3.45 1.24
CA LEU A 17 13.87 -2.56 0.09
C LEU A 17 14.81 -1.35 0.25
N ASN A 18 15.50 -1.00 -0.83
CA ASN A 18 16.33 0.21 -0.91
C ASN A 18 15.44 1.47 -1.12
N LEU A 19 14.71 1.84 -0.06
CA LEU A 19 13.75 2.93 -0.02
C LEU A 19 14.06 3.90 1.12
N ALA A 20 13.71 5.17 0.91
CA ALA A 20 13.70 6.17 1.98
C ALA A 20 12.65 5.83 3.05
N ALA A 21 12.87 6.28 4.28
CA ALA A 21 11.99 6.00 5.42
C ALA A 21 10.50 6.34 5.17
N PRO A 22 10.13 7.46 4.53
CA PRO A 22 8.72 7.78 4.26
C PRO A 22 8.05 6.77 3.33
N LEU A 23 8.76 6.31 2.29
CA LEU A 23 8.25 5.31 1.34
C LEU A 23 8.03 3.96 2.03
N LYS A 24 8.91 3.58 2.95
CA LYS A 24 8.77 2.37 3.77
C LYS A 24 7.53 2.46 4.67
N LEU A 25 7.33 3.60 5.33
CA LEU A 25 6.17 3.83 6.17
C LEU A 25 4.87 3.65 5.39
N ILE A 26 4.75 4.23 4.19
CA ILE A 26 3.55 4.08 3.35
C ILE A 26 3.29 2.62 2.98
N LEU A 27 4.32 1.85 2.63
CA LEU A 27 4.15 0.43 2.33
C LEU A 27 3.63 -0.36 3.54
N LEU A 28 4.12 -0.05 4.75
CA LEU A 28 3.64 -0.68 5.98
C LEU A 28 2.19 -0.28 6.30
N VAL A 29 1.84 0.99 6.12
CA VAL A 29 0.46 1.47 6.27
C VAL A 29 -0.46 0.72 5.32
N ILE A 30 -0.11 0.61 4.04
CA ILE A 30 -0.92 -0.15 3.06
C ILE A 30 -0.97 -1.64 3.43
N ALA A 31 0.13 -2.23 3.92
CA ALA A 31 0.18 -3.65 4.30
C ALA A 31 -0.76 -3.99 5.47
N ASN A 32 -1.07 -3.02 6.34
CA ASN A 32 -2.05 -3.21 7.43
C ASN A 32 -3.46 -3.52 6.94
N TYR A 33 -3.78 -3.13 5.69
CA TYR A 33 -5.07 -3.35 5.09
C TYR A 33 -5.17 -4.69 4.34
N ILE A 34 -4.10 -5.49 4.27
CA ILE A 34 -4.16 -6.80 3.63
C ILE A 34 -5.08 -7.71 4.45
N GLU A 35 -6.12 -8.23 3.80
CA GLU A 35 -7.07 -9.12 4.44
C GLU A 35 -6.41 -10.45 4.83
N PRO A 36 -6.94 -11.17 5.85
CA PRO A 36 -6.34 -12.42 6.32
C PRO A 36 -6.25 -13.53 5.26
N ASN A 37 -7.10 -13.49 4.23
CA ASN A 37 -7.09 -14.39 3.07
C ASN A 37 -6.04 -14.00 2.01
N GLY A 38 -5.33 -12.89 2.21
CA GLY A 38 -4.35 -12.35 1.27
C GLY A 38 -4.95 -11.44 0.19
N ASP A 39 -6.23 -11.10 0.28
CA ASP A 39 -6.87 -10.20 -0.67
C ASP A 39 -6.40 -8.75 -0.48
N LEU A 40 -6.36 -8.08 -1.62
CA LEU A 40 -5.95 -6.69 -1.73
C LEU A 40 -7.10 -5.76 -1.38
N SER A 41 -7.03 -5.17 -0.20
CA SER A 41 -7.82 -3.98 0.08
C SER A 41 -7.39 -2.83 -0.82
N ARG A 42 -8.36 -2.25 -1.53
CA ARG A 42 -8.20 -1.04 -2.32
C ARG A 42 -8.52 0.15 -1.42
N ILE A 43 -7.49 0.91 -1.06
CA ILE A 43 -7.55 1.90 0.01
C ILE A 43 -7.68 3.30 -0.59
N PRO A 44 -8.71 4.08 -0.22
CA PRO A 44 -8.84 5.48 -0.62
C PRO A 44 -7.66 6.36 -0.18
N LEU A 45 -7.30 7.35 -1.00
CA LEU A 45 -6.21 8.29 -0.69
C LEU A 45 -6.40 9.03 0.65
N ASN A 46 -7.64 9.46 0.95
CA ASN A 46 -7.97 10.18 2.18
C ASN A 46 -7.75 9.30 3.43
N LEU A 47 -8.04 8.00 3.32
CA LEU A 47 -7.83 7.04 4.39
C LEU A 47 -6.33 6.82 4.64
N LEU A 48 -5.54 6.68 3.56
CA LEU A 48 -4.08 6.59 3.66
C LEU A 48 -3.46 7.86 4.25
N SER A 49 -3.94 9.06 3.88
CA SER A 49 -3.45 10.33 4.42
C SER A 49 -3.65 10.41 5.93
N ARG A 50 -4.85 10.05 6.40
CA ARG A 50 -5.16 10.02 7.83
C ARG A 50 -4.27 9.05 8.60
N ASP A 51 -4.10 7.83 8.09
CA ASP A 51 -3.40 6.77 8.81
C ASP A 51 -1.88 6.88 8.73
N SER A 52 -1.35 7.54 7.70
CA SER A 52 0.07 7.88 7.59
C SER A 52 0.43 9.19 8.31
N ASN A 53 -0.58 9.96 8.74
CA ASN A 53 -0.43 11.32 9.27
C ASN A 53 0.36 12.23 8.31
N LEU A 54 0.08 12.11 7.01
CA LEU A 54 0.69 12.93 5.97
C LEU A 54 -0.35 13.76 5.25
N GLU A 55 0.06 14.94 4.78
CA GLU A 55 -0.77 15.73 3.88
C GLU A 55 -1.03 14.98 2.57
N THR A 56 -2.21 15.16 2.00
CA THR A 56 -2.62 14.49 0.74
C THR A 56 -1.64 14.76 -0.40
N SER A 57 -1.08 15.96 -0.49
CA SER A 57 -0.09 16.37 -1.50
C SER A 57 1.23 15.60 -1.36
N GLU A 58 1.77 15.52 -0.15
CA GLU A 58 2.99 14.77 0.17
C GLU A 58 2.78 13.27 -0.07
N LEU A 59 1.68 12.72 0.46
CA LEU A 59 1.33 11.33 0.25
C LEU A 59 1.21 10.99 -1.23
N HIS A 60 0.65 11.89 -2.04
CA HIS A 60 0.53 11.69 -3.49
C HIS A 60 1.91 11.52 -4.16
N LEU A 61 2.88 12.37 -3.81
CA LEU A 61 4.25 12.27 -4.34
C LEU A 61 4.95 10.97 -3.93
N LEU A 62 4.73 10.54 -2.68
CA LEU A 62 5.27 9.26 -2.18
C LEU A 62 4.62 8.07 -2.91
N LEU A 63 3.31 8.09 -3.10
CA LEU A 63 2.59 7.04 -3.82
C LEU A 63 3.01 6.96 -5.29
N LEU A 64 3.20 8.10 -5.97
CA LEU A 64 3.75 8.14 -7.33
C LEU A 64 5.15 7.51 -7.38
N SER A 65 6.00 7.78 -6.39
CA SER A 65 7.34 7.20 -6.29
C SER A 65 7.31 5.68 -6.06
N LEU A 66 6.32 5.18 -5.31
CA LEU A 66 6.11 3.74 -5.10
C LEU A 66 5.52 3.05 -6.33
N GLU A 67 4.62 3.72 -7.06
CA GLU A 67 4.07 3.24 -8.34
C GLU A 67 5.16 3.09 -9.40
N ALA A 68 6.04 4.08 -9.52
CA ALA A 68 7.17 4.04 -10.46
C ALA A 68 8.13 2.88 -10.21
N ARG A 69 8.09 2.27 -9.01
CA ARG A 69 8.91 1.13 -8.60
C ARG A 69 8.14 -0.20 -8.62
N ASP A 70 6.91 -0.22 -9.14
CA ASP A 70 6.00 -1.37 -9.10
C ASP A 70 5.80 -1.94 -7.69
N LEU A 71 5.70 -1.06 -6.67
CA LEU A 71 5.47 -1.47 -5.27
C LEU A 71 4.02 -1.21 -4.82
N VAL A 72 3.38 -0.22 -5.43
CA VAL A 72 1.98 0.16 -5.20
C VAL A 72 1.29 0.25 -6.55
N ARG A 73 -0.02 -0.02 -6.59
CA ARG A 73 -0.86 0.15 -7.77
C ARG A 73 -2.04 1.04 -7.45
N LYS A 74 -2.29 2.05 -8.29
CA LYS A 74 -3.49 2.86 -8.28
C LYS A 74 -4.57 2.24 -9.15
N VAL A 75 -5.80 2.23 -8.65
CA VAL A 75 -7.02 1.92 -9.41
C VAL A 75 -7.95 3.10 -9.30
N THR A 76 -8.35 3.62 -10.44
CA THR A 76 -9.27 4.75 -10.54
C THR A 76 -10.67 4.21 -10.79
N VAL A 77 -11.57 4.40 -9.82
CA VAL A 77 -12.96 3.94 -9.93
C VAL A 77 -13.86 5.12 -10.27
N HIS A 78 -14.64 4.96 -11.33
CA HIS A 78 -15.71 5.88 -11.71
C HIS A 78 -17.02 5.26 -11.20
N PRO A 79 -17.66 5.82 -10.16
CA PRO A 79 -18.97 5.33 -9.73
C PRO A 79 -20.00 5.58 -10.84
N GLU A 80 -20.84 4.58 -11.12
CA GLU A 80 -21.81 4.61 -12.24
C GLU A 80 -22.81 5.78 -12.17
N GLY A 81 -22.97 6.42 -11.00
CA GLY A 81 -23.88 7.55 -10.77
C GLY A 81 -23.28 8.96 -10.98
N GLY A 82 -22.17 9.11 -11.71
CA GLY A 82 -21.58 10.42 -12.00
C GLY A 82 -20.90 11.10 -10.79
N GLY A 83 -20.62 10.33 -9.74
CA GLY A 83 -19.86 10.80 -8.58
C GLY A 83 -18.38 11.05 -8.89
N PRO A 84 -17.67 11.74 -7.99
CA PRO A 84 -16.26 12.05 -8.20
C PRO A 84 -15.46 10.75 -8.33
N THR A 85 -14.53 10.74 -9.28
CA THR A 85 -13.60 9.64 -9.48
C THR A 85 -12.77 9.42 -8.22
N VAL A 86 -12.75 8.18 -7.71
CA VAL A 86 -12.00 7.84 -6.50
C VAL A 86 -10.72 7.09 -6.88
N SER A 87 -9.59 7.58 -6.39
CA SER A 87 -8.30 6.88 -6.50
C SER A 87 -8.13 5.93 -5.32
N LEU A 88 -8.01 4.64 -5.62
CA LEU A 88 -7.76 3.59 -4.65
C LEU A 88 -6.35 3.03 -4.84
N TYR A 89 -5.69 2.66 -3.76
CA TYR A 89 -4.31 2.19 -3.75
C TYR A 89 -4.20 0.82 -3.08
N SER A 90 -3.29 -0.01 -3.57
CA SER A 90 -3.00 -1.34 -3.03
C SER A 90 -1.52 -1.69 -3.26
N LEU A 91 -0.97 -2.65 -2.53
CA LEU A 91 0.37 -3.17 -2.86
C LEU A 91 0.36 -3.82 -4.25
N SER A 92 1.48 -3.75 -4.95
CA SER A 92 1.58 -4.41 -6.25
C SER A 92 1.51 -5.93 -6.11
N PRO A 93 0.91 -6.64 -7.09
CA PRO A 93 0.94 -8.10 -7.13
C PRO A 93 2.37 -8.68 -7.15
N SER A 94 3.35 -7.94 -7.69
CA SER A 94 4.76 -8.32 -7.68
C SER A 94 5.30 -8.39 -6.26
N LEU A 95 5.05 -7.37 -5.45
CA LEU A 95 5.50 -7.30 -4.05
C LEU A 95 4.83 -8.39 -3.20
N LEU A 96 3.53 -8.61 -3.37
CA LEU A 96 2.79 -9.67 -2.64
C LEU A 96 3.35 -11.06 -2.93
N ARG A 97 3.71 -11.36 -4.19
CA ARG A 97 4.30 -12.64 -4.56
C ARG A 97 5.66 -12.87 -3.89
N THR A 98 6.45 -11.82 -3.69
CA THR A 98 7.74 -11.89 -2.97
C THR A 98 7.53 -12.31 -1.51
N VAL A 99 6.40 -11.91 -0.91
CA VAL A 99 6.06 -12.26 0.48
C VAL A 99 5.52 -13.69 0.58
N GLN A 100 4.77 -14.15 -0.42
CA GLN A 100 4.11 -15.46 -0.42
C GLN A 100 4.99 -16.62 -0.86
N LYS A 101 6.13 -16.36 -1.52
CA LYS A 101 7.14 -17.38 -1.81
C LYS A 101 8.28 -17.25 -0.80
N PRO A 102 8.18 -17.86 0.40
CA PRO A 102 9.36 -18.01 1.23
C PRO A 102 10.39 -18.82 0.44
N LYS A 103 11.60 -18.27 0.31
CA LYS A 103 12.78 -19.07 -0.04
C LYS A 103 13.25 -19.83 1.18
#